data_AF-A0A954XAG1-F1
#
_entry.id   AF-A0A954XAG1-F1
#
_cell.length_a   1.000
_cell.length_b   1.000
_cell.length_c   1.000
_cell.angle_alpha   90.00
_cell.angle_beta   90.00
_cell.angle_gamma   90.00
#
_symmetry.space_group_name_H-M   'P 1'
#
loop_
_entity.id
_entity.type
_entity.pdbx_description
1 polymer ?
#
loop_
_entity_poly.entity_id
_entity_poly.type
_entity_poly.pdbx_seq_one_letter_code
_entity_poly.pdbx_strand_id
1 'polypeptide(L)'
;MANEQQNQSNAATRPPAAKRSRLFRWLLMTALILTALLTVTGMLGGVILTAGVTHGEEFQPDTFHRRTYYYYRLPLFGFQLTPIYRDDHTGTLETKLSADKLIPAPARPPKDDEWDLIFEQSGATRRIQGDASILGTYLDMYADGDLVWLKWTNDHPKLAAVFWPAVAEVARHELYIWIPDLMNLPKGVGNPVELQTKLDAFMLENYQRFAREQFDRDRADLALELVEQGLKRAPNDAELLRLKSEAATKAKAKLPADSANS
;
A
#
# COMPACT_ATOMS: atom_id res chain seq x y z
N MET A 1 -56.46 -100.48 -19.06
CA MET A 1 -55.38 -100.42 -18.06
C MET A 1 -54.33 -99.48 -18.64
N ALA A 2 -54.51 -98.18 -18.42
CA ALA A 2 -53.87 -97.40 -17.33
C ALA A 2 -52.47 -96.97 -17.78
N ASN A 3 -51.98 -95.73 -17.69
CA ASN A 3 -52.39 -94.45 -17.09
C ASN A 3 -51.44 -93.44 -17.77
N GLU A 4 -51.85 -92.35 -18.43
CA GLU A 4 -52.16 -91.05 -17.81
C GLU A 4 -51.27 -90.70 -16.60
N GLN A 5 -50.22 -89.87 -16.78
CA GLN A 5 -49.82 -88.85 -15.80
C GLN A 5 -48.69 -87.90 -16.27
N GLN A 6 -49.11 -86.63 -16.45
CA GLN A 6 -48.48 -85.38 -15.98
C GLN A 6 -47.00 -85.13 -16.33
N ASN A 7 -46.68 -84.22 -17.25
CA ASN A 7 -46.86 -82.76 -17.13
C ASN A 7 -46.40 -82.21 -15.77
N GLN A 8 -45.09 -82.03 -15.60
CA GLN A 8 -44.53 -81.12 -14.60
C GLN A 8 -43.51 -80.19 -15.27
N SER A 9 -44.01 -79.04 -15.71
CA SER A 9 -43.50 -77.73 -15.30
C SER A 9 -41.98 -77.64 -15.03
N ASN A 10 -41.18 -77.51 -16.09
CA ASN A 10 -39.89 -76.82 -15.96
C ASN A 10 -40.17 -75.32 -15.79
N ALA A 11 -40.46 -74.92 -14.55
CA ALA A 11 -40.52 -73.54 -14.14
C ALA A 11 -39.12 -72.94 -14.32
N ALA A 12 -38.92 -72.24 -15.44
CA ALA A 12 -37.74 -71.42 -15.69
C ALA A 12 -37.61 -70.43 -14.53
N THR A 13 -36.70 -70.72 -13.61
CA THR A 13 -36.36 -69.86 -12.49
C THR A 13 -35.61 -68.67 -13.09
N ARG A 14 -36.35 -67.63 -13.51
CA ARG A 14 -35.75 -66.35 -13.87
C ARG A 14 -35.00 -65.86 -12.63
N PRO A 15 -33.67 -65.69 -12.68
CA PRO A 15 -32.96 -65.11 -11.56
C PRO A 15 -33.54 -63.71 -11.29
N PRO A 16 -33.61 -63.24 -10.03
CA PRO A 16 -34.03 -61.89 -9.71
C PRO A 16 -32.97 -60.88 -10.21
N ALA A 17 -32.95 -60.65 -11.52
CA ALA A 17 -32.07 -59.71 -12.19
C ALA A 17 -32.75 -58.34 -12.20
N ALA A 18 -32.47 -57.49 -11.19
CA ALA A 18 -32.66 -56.03 -11.33
C ALA A 18 -32.27 -55.17 -10.11
N LYS A 19 -31.89 -55.72 -8.94
CA LYS A 19 -31.58 -54.86 -7.77
C LYS A 19 -30.11 -54.45 -7.63
N ARG A 20 -29.15 -55.22 -8.16
CA ARG A 20 -27.71 -54.91 -8.07
C ARG A 20 -27.25 -53.73 -8.94
N SER A 21 -27.95 -53.43 -10.05
CA SER A 21 -27.54 -52.36 -10.96
C SER A 21 -27.84 -50.95 -10.44
N ARG A 22 -28.86 -50.78 -9.59
CA ARG A 22 -29.23 -49.47 -9.02
C ARG A 22 -28.24 -49.01 -7.94
N LEU A 23 -27.82 -49.92 -7.05
CA LEU A 23 -26.81 -49.64 -6.03
C LEU A 23 -25.45 -49.30 -6.65
N PHE A 24 -25.02 -50.07 -7.65
CA PHE A 24 -23.78 -49.80 -8.36
C PHE A 24 -23.78 -48.44 -9.05
N ARG A 25 -24.89 -48.07 -9.71
CA ARG A 25 -25.05 -46.73 -10.32
C ARG A 25 -24.99 -45.61 -9.27
N TRP A 26 -25.60 -45.80 -8.10
CA TRP A 26 -25.56 -44.82 -7.02
C TRP A 26 -24.13 -44.62 -6.50
N LEU A 27 -23.41 -45.72 -6.22
CA LEU A 27 -22.02 -45.67 -5.77
C LEU A 27 -21.10 -45.01 -6.81
N LEU A 28 -21.29 -45.32 -8.10
CA LEU A 28 -20.53 -44.68 -9.17
C LEU A 28 -20.79 -43.17 -9.22
N MET A 29 -22.05 -42.75 -9.14
CA MET A 29 -22.41 -41.33 -9.13
C MET A 29 -21.84 -40.61 -7.91
N THR A 30 -21.91 -41.21 -6.73
CA THR A 30 -21.30 -40.65 -5.51
C THR A 30 -19.80 -40.52 -5.65
N ALA A 31 -19.12 -41.54 -6.18
CA ALA A 31 -17.68 -41.49 -6.42
C ALA A 31 -17.31 -40.36 -7.40
N LEU A 32 -18.03 -40.23 -8.52
CA LEU A 32 -17.80 -39.16 -9.49
C LEU A 32 -18.00 -37.77 -8.89
N ILE A 33 -19.04 -37.58 -8.08
CA ILE A 33 -19.30 -36.30 -7.38
C ILE A 33 -18.16 -35.98 -6.41
N LEU A 34 -17.71 -36.95 -5.60
CA LEU A 34 -16.61 -36.75 -4.66
C LEU A 34 -15.30 -36.43 -5.38
N THR A 35 -15.00 -37.12 -6.48
CA THR A 35 -13.81 -36.85 -7.31
C THR A 35 -13.89 -35.46 -7.92
N ALA A 36 -15.04 -35.05 -8.46
CA ALA A 36 -15.24 -33.71 -9.00
C ALA A 36 -15.04 -32.63 -7.93
N LEU A 37 -15.64 -32.82 -6.74
CA LEU A 37 -15.51 -31.89 -5.62
C LEU A 37 -14.05 -31.75 -5.16
N LEU A 38 -13.34 -32.86 -5.03
CA LEU A 38 -11.93 -32.86 -4.64
C LEU A 38 -11.05 -32.18 -5.70
N THR A 39 -11.34 -32.41 -6.99
CA THR A 39 -10.64 -31.75 -8.10
C THR A 39 -10.86 -30.25 -8.08
N VAL A 40 -12.11 -29.79 -7.95
CA VAL A 40 -12.44 -28.35 -7.87
C VAL A 40 -11.79 -27.71 -6.65
N THR A 41 -11.85 -28.37 -5.49
CA THR A 41 -11.21 -27.89 -4.26
C THR A 41 -9.70 -27.78 -4.41
N GLY A 42 -9.07 -28.79 -5.01
CA GLY A 42 -7.63 -28.79 -5.30
C GLY A 42 -7.23 -27.68 -6.28
N MET A 43 -8.00 -27.48 -7.35
CA MET A 43 -7.77 -26.39 -8.30
C MET A 43 -7.93 -25.02 -7.63
N LEU A 44 -8.97 -24.83 -6.83
CA LEU A 44 -9.20 -23.57 -6.11
C LEU A 44 -8.09 -23.31 -5.10
N GLY A 45 -7.66 -24.31 -4.33
CA GLY A 45 -6.52 -24.22 -3.43
C GLY A 45 -5.24 -23.85 -4.17
N GLY A 46 -4.97 -24.47 -5.32
CA GLY A 46 -3.84 -24.13 -6.19
C GLY A 46 -3.87 -22.66 -6.62
N VAL A 47 -5.02 -22.18 -7.12
CA VAL A 47 -5.20 -20.78 -7.55
C VAL A 47 -4.99 -19.80 -6.38
N ILE A 48 -5.50 -20.10 -5.19
CA ILE A 48 -5.32 -19.24 -4.00
C ILE A 48 -3.84 -19.19 -3.61
N LEU A 49 -3.13 -20.31 -3.62
CA LEU A 49 -1.71 -20.35 -3.24
C LEU A 49 -0.82 -19.64 -4.25
N THR A 50 -1.15 -19.65 -5.54
CA THR A 50 -0.31 -19.02 -6.58
C THR A 50 -0.69 -17.59 -6.88
N ALA A 51 -1.98 -17.25 -6.87
CA ALA A 51 -2.50 -15.95 -7.29
C ALA A 51 -3.11 -15.15 -6.13
N GLY A 52 -3.35 -15.77 -4.98
CA GLY A 52 -3.93 -15.13 -3.80
C GLY A 52 -2.91 -14.50 -2.86
N VAL A 53 -1.62 -14.78 -3.02
CA VAL A 53 -0.57 -14.14 -2.23
C VAL A 53 -0.45 -12.68 -2.61
N THR A 54 -0.57 -11.81 -1.61
CA THR A 54 -0.24 -10.39 -1.72
C THR A 54 0.90 -10.10 -0.76
N HIS A 55 1.94 -9.44 -1.25
CA HIS A 55 3.04 -8.95 -0.42
C HIS A 55 3.42 -7.54 -0.84
N GLY A 56 4.05 -6.81 0.05
CA GLY A 56 4.45 -5.44 -0.22
C GLY A 56 5.40 -4.89 0.81
N GLU A 57 5.74 -3.63 0.65
CA GLU A 57 6.57 -2.87 1.56
C GLU A 57 5.90 -1.53 1.85
N GLU A 58 5.95 -1.13 3.11
CA GLU A 58 5.39 0.09 3.65
C GLU A 58 6.48 0.90 4.36
N PHE A 59 6.34 2.21 4.32
CA PHE A 59 7.26 3.19 4.90
C PHE A 59 6.52 4.08 5.90
N GLN A 60 7.14 4.33 7.06
CA GLN A 60 6.59 5.22 8.06
C GLN A 60 7.32 6.58 8.02
N PRO A 61 6.62 7.69 7.71
CA PRO A 61 7.28 8.97 7.45
C PRO A 61 7.84 9.70 8.68
N ASP A 62 7.41 9.37 9.90
CA ASP A 62 7.93 10.00 11.12
C ASP A 62 9.24 9.40 11.63
N THR A 63 9.40 8.08 11.51
CA THR A 63 10.49 7.28 12.06
C THR A 63 11.40 6.71 10.98
N PHE A 64 10.98 6.80 9.71
CA PHE A 64 11.61 6.18 8.56
C PHE A 64 11.73 4.65 8.69
N HIS A 65 10.90 4.04 9.52
CA HIS A 65 10.86 2.59 9.60
C HIS A 65 10.25 2.03 8.32
N ARG A 66 10.76 0.87 7.89
CA ARG A 66 10.19 0.11 6.78
C ARG A 66 9.73 -1.23 7.30
N ARG A 67 8.64 -1.71 6.74
CA ARG A 67 8.16 -3.06 7.02
C ARG A 67 7.67 -3.70 5.74
N THR A 68 7.91 -4.99 5.62
CA THR A 68 7.26 -5.81 4.62
C THR A 68 5.96 -6.37 5.19
N TYR A 69 5.01 -6.64 4.33
CA TYR A 69 3.78 -7.32 4.71
C TYR A 69 3.43 -8.42 3.73
N TYR A 70 2.71 -9.43 4.19
CA TYR A 70 2.06 -10.40 3.31
C TYR A 70 0.75 -10.96 3.89
N TYR A 71 -0.15 -11.35 2.99
CA TYR A 71 -1.41 -12.02 3.33
C TYR A 71 -1.97 -12.78 2.12
N TYR A 72 -2.92 -13.68 2.37
CA TYR A 72 -3.68 -14.36 1.33
C TYR A 72 -5.05 -13.69 1.14
N ARG A 73 -5.44 -13.48 -0.11
CA ARG A 73 -6.78 -13.02 -0.51
C ARG A 73 -7.38 -13.92 -1.59
N LEU A 74 -8.71 -13.98 -1.64
CA LEU A 74 -9.44 -14.64 -2.74
C LEU A 74 -9.28 -13.80 -4.01
N PRO A 75 -8.64 -14.30 -5.09
CA PRO A 75 -8.35 -13.49 -6.27
C PRO A 75 -9.57 -12.88 -6.95
N LEU A 76 -10.71 -13.59 -6.95
CA LEU A 76 -11.93 -13.17 -7.64
C LEU A 76 -12.77 -12.15 -6.85
N PHE A 77 -12.71 -12.20 -5.52
CA PHE A 77 -13.62 -11.43 -4.65
C PHE A 77 -12.90 -10.39 -3.81
N GLY A 78 -11.57 -10.43 -3.72
CA GLY A 78 -10.77 -9.52 -2.90
C GLY A 78 -10.85 -9.78 -1.39
N PHE A 79 -11.59 -10.78 -0.93
CA PHE A 79 -11.69 -11.12 0.49
C PHE A 79 -10.34 -11.58 1.05
N GLN A 80 -9.89 -10.94 2.11
CA GLN A 80 -8.72 -11.33 2.87
C GLN A 80 -9.02 -12.60 3.69
N LEU A 81 -8.18 -13.63 3.53
CA LEU A 81 -8.33 -14.94 4.18
C LEU A 81 -7.48 -15.08 5.45
N THR A 82 -6.30 -14.47 5.46
CA THR A 82 -5.36 -14.53 6.60
C THR A 82 -5.19 -13.15 7.19
N PRO A 83 -4.78 -13.03 8.47
CA PRO A 83 -4.24 -11.78 8.99
C PRO A 83 -3.09 -11.25 8.10
N ILE A 84 -2.82 -9.95 8.21
CA ILE A 84 -1.64 -9.33 7.60
C ILE A 84 -0.46 -9.62 8.52
N TYR A 85 0.51 -10.39 8.02
CA TYR A 85 1.79 -10.60 8.68
C TYR A 85 2.73 -9.49 8.26
N ARG A 86 3.51 -8.96 9.21
CA ARG A 86 4.42 -7.84 8.99
C ARG A 86 5.76 -8.12 9.63
N ASP A 87 6.83 -7.82 8.91
CA ASP A 87 8.21 -7.98 9.36
C ASP A 87 8.98 -6.67 9.14
N ASP A 88 9.74 -6.24 10.13
CA ASP A 88 10.59 -5.05 10.04
C ASP A 88 11.68 -5.25 8.98
N HIS A 89 11.82 -4.27 8.09
CA HIS A 89 12.82 -4.24 7.02
C HIS A 89 13.54 -2.88 6.96
N THR A 90 13.64 -2.19 8.10
CA THR A 90 14.29 -0.89 8.20
C THR A 90 15.77 -0.98 7.79
N GLY A 91 16.19 -0.12 6.86
CA GLY A 91 17.54 -0.12 6.32
C GLY A 91 18.59 0.50 7.26
N THR A 92 19.86 0.37 6.88
CA THR A 92 21.00 0.86 7.68
C THR A 92 21.02 2.39 7.76
N LEU A 93 20.65 3.09 6.70
CA LEU A 93 20.57 4.55 6.69
C LEU A 93 19.50 5.02 7.68
N GLU A 94 18.30 4.48 7.58
CA GLU A 94 17.14 4.86 8.40
C GLU A 94 17.39 4.57 9.88
N THR A 95 18.00 3.42 10.18
CA THR A 95 18.47 3.09 11.53
C THR A 95 19.45 4.16 12.04
N LYS A 96 20.38 4.64 11.20
CA LYS A 96 21.31 5.71 11.54
C LYS A 96 20.59 7.04 11.79
N LEU A 97 19.65 7.41 10.93
CA LEU A 97 18.88 8.66 11.06
C LEU A 97 18.10 8.70 12.38
N SER A 98 17.46 7.59 12.73
CA SER A 98 16.76 7.42 14.00
C SER A 98 17.71 7.46 15.20
N ALA A 99 18.82 6.71 15.15
CA ALA A 99 19.80 6.65 16.24
C ALA A 99 20.43 8.02 16.54
N ASP A 100 20.75 8.79 15.50
CA ASP A 100 21.32 10.13 15.60
C ASP A 100 20.29 11.23 15.89
N LYS A 101 18.99 10.90 15.89
CA LYS A 101 17.89 11.88 16.01
C LYS A 101 17.90 12.94 14.91
N LEU A 102 18.30 12.56 13.69
CA LEU A 102 18.29 13.42 12.51
C LEU A 102 16.90 13.58 11.90
N ILE A 103 15.98 12.70 12.29
CA ILE A 103 14.55 12.82 12.03
C ILE A 103 13.82 13.11 13.35
N PRO A 104 12.94 14.13 13.40
CA PRO A 104 12.22 14.43 14.64
C PRO A 104 11.42 13.22 15.12
N ALA A 105 11.60 12.83 16.37
CA ALA A 105 10.83 11.74 16.94
C ALA A 105 9.33 12.09 16.94
N PRO A 106 8.45 11.14 16.56
CA PRO A 106 7.02 11.41 16.60
C PRO A 106 6.55 11.63 18.04
N ALA A 107 5.56 12.50 18.22
CA ALA A 107 4.96 12.77 19.53
C ALA A 107 4.23 11.54 20.12
N ARG A 108 3.91 10.55 19.28
CA ARG A 108 3.24 9.31 19.66
C ARG A 108 3.72 8.16 18.77
N PRO A 109 3.54 6.90 19.19
CA PRO A 109 3.78 5.76 18.31
C PRO A 109 2.93 5.86 17.02
N PRO A 110 3.48 5.41 15.87
CA PRO A 110 2.72 5.34 14.63
C PRO A 110 1.49 4.46 14.79
N LYS A 111 0.37 4.88 14.22
CA LYS A 111 -0.81 4.03 14.08
C LYS A 111 -0.69 3.18 12.82
N ASP A 112 -1.52 2.14 12.73
CA ASP A 112 -1.52 1.23 11.58
C ASP A 112 -1.94 1.91 10.26
N ASP A 113 -2.64 3.04 10.32
CA ASP A 113 -3.08 3.85 9.17
C ASP A 113 -2.04 4.90 8.71
N GLU A 114 -0.86 4.94 9.34
CA GLU A 114 0.19 5.95 9.07
C GLU A 114 1.40 5.35 8.33
N TRP A 115 1.12 4.39 7.45
CA TRP A 115 2.12 3.65 6.69
C TRP A 115 1.88 3.84 5.20
N ASP A 116 2.87 4.42 4.53
CA ASP A 116 2.78 4.75 3.12
C ASP A 116 3.29 3.60 2.27
N LEU A 117 2.55 3.26 1.23
CA LEU A 117 2.91 2.15 0.36
C LEU A 117 4.17 2.49 -0.46
N ILE A 118 5.21 1.63 -0.38
CA ILE A 118 6.31 1.63 -1.34
C ILE A 118 5.89 0.80 -2.55
N PHE A 119 5.54 -0.46 -2.34
CA PHE A 119 5.01 -1.31 -3.39
C PHE A 119 4.07 -2.38 -2.85
N GLU A 120 3.15 -2.83 -3.69
CA GLU A 120 2.36 -4.04 -3.50
C GLU A 120 2.52 -4.93 -4.74
N GLN A 121 2.71 -6.22 -4.52
CA GLN A 121 2.59 -7.24 -5.55
C GLN A 121 1.52 -8.25 -5.13
N SER A 122 0.52 -8.43 -5.98
CA SER A 122 -0.51 -9.45 -5.80
C SER A 122 -0.48 -10.47 -6.94
N GLY A 123 -0.28 -11.74 -6.58
CA GLY A 123 -0.11 -12.82 -7.56
C GLY A 123 1.06 -12.55 -8.52
N ALA A 124 0.96 -13.09 -9.73
CA ALA A 124 2.04 -13.04 -10.71
C ALA A 124 2.11 -11.74 -11.54
N THR A 125 1.01 -10.97 -11.62
CA THR A 125 0.88 -9.94 -12.67
C THR A 125 0.57 -8.55 -12.14
N ARG A 126 -0.02 -8.40 -10.95
CA ARG A 126 -0.40 -7.10 -10.43
C ARG A 126 0.71 -6.56 -9.54
N ARG A 127 1.37 -5.50 -10.00
CA ARG A 127 2.28 -4.69 -9.18
C ARG A 127 1.74 -3.27 -9.12
N ILE A 128 1.60 -2.76 -7.91
CA ILE A 128 1.27 -1.38 -7.61
C ILE A 128 2.50 -0.76 -6.98
N GLN A 129 2.83 0.44 -7.40
CA GLN A 129 3.89 1.23 -6.79
C GLN A 129 3.22 2.42 -6.11
N GLY A 130 3.54 2.65 -4.84
CA GLY A 130 3.06 3.82 -4.12
C GLY A 130 4.10 4.93 -4.14
N ASP A 131 3.67 6.14 -3.78
CA ASP A 131 4.50 7.35 -3.93
C ASP A 131 5.72 7.35 -3.00
N ALA A 132 5.63 6.69 -1.85
CA ALA A 132 6.76 6.53 -0.92
C ALA A 132 7.95 5.78 -1.54
N SER A 133 7.73 5.02 -2.63
CA SER A 133 8.83 4.40 -3.39
C SER A 133 9.81 5.40 -3.98
N ILE A 134 9.39 6.67 -4.19
CA ILE A 134 10.29 7.74 -4.62
C ILE A 134 11.36 7.94 -3.56
N LEU A 135 10.99 8.11 -2.29
CA LEU A 135 11.94 8.24 -1.19
C LEU A 135 12.71 6.94 -0.95
N GLY A 136 12.04 5.79 -0.98
CA GLY A 136 12.69 4.47 -0.86
C GLY A 136 13.85 4.30 -1.85
N THR A 137 13.67 4.72 -3.10
CA THR A 137 14.72 4.67 -4.13
C THR A 137 15.99 5.46 -3.73
N TYR A 138 15.83 6.60 -3.06
CA TYR A 138 16.98 7.37 -2.57
C TYR A 138 17.58 6.75 -1.31
N LEU A 139 16.77 6.23 -0.39
CA LEU A 139 17.26 5.57 0.82
C LEU A 139 18.11 4.34 0.49
N ASP A 140 17.74 3.61 -0.57
CA ASP A 140 18.42 2.41 -1.06
C ASP A 140 19.46 2.71 -2.16
N MET A 141 19.84 3.97 -2.38
CA MET A 141 20.77 4.34 -3.45
C MET A 141 22.21 3.94 -3.11
N TYR A 142 22.81 3.10 -3.96
CA TYR A 142 24.23 2.70 -3.87
C TYR A 142 25.09 3.36 -4.96
N ALA A 143 26.32 3.71 -4.60
CA ALA A 143 27.39 4.07 -5.54
C ALA A 143 28.73 3.55 -5.00
N ASP A 144 29.53 2.95 -5.87
CA ASP A 144 30.84 2.37 -5.52
C ASP A 144 30.79 1.36 -4.34
N GLY A 145 29.65 0.66 -4.18
CA GLY A 145 29.43 -0.31 -3.11
C GLY A 145 28.95 0.29 -1.78
N ASP A 146 28.90 1.62 -1.65
CA ASP A 146 28.43 2.31 -0.46
C ASP A 146 26.99 2.83 -0.63
N LEU A 147 26.22 2.86 0.46
CA LEU A 147 24.97 3.62 0.52
C LEU A 147 25.28 5.12 0.43
N VAL A 148 24.87 5.76 -0.68
CA VAL A 148 25.23 7.15 -1.03
C VAL A 148 24.87 8.10 0.10
N TRP A 149 23.63 8.01 0.59
CA TRP A 149 23.10 8.93 1.58
C TRP A 149 23.56 8.63 3.00
N LEU A 150 23.92 7.37 3.29
CA LEU A 150 24.57 7.02 4.56
C LEU A 150 25.98 7.61 4.63
N LYS A 151 26.76 7.44 3.56
CA LYS A 151 28.11 8.03 3.45
C LYS A 151 28.05 9.55 3.56
N TRP A 152 27.19 10.19 2.76
CA TRP A 152 27.00 11.65 2.81
C TRP A 152 26.58 12.13 4.21
N THR A 153 25.67 11.42 4.89
CA THR A 153 25.22 11.77 6.25
C THR A 153 26.38 11.72 7.26
N ASN A 154 27.23 10.69 7.16
CA ASN A 154 28.40 10.54 8.03
C ASN A 154 29.47 11.61 7.75
N ASP A 155 29.69 11.95 6.48
CA ASP A 155 30.71 12.93 6.07
C ASP A 155 30.26 14.38 6.38
N HIS A 156 28.95 14.63 6.45
CA HIS A 156 28.38 15.96 6.61
C HIS A 156 27.36 16.06 7.77
N PRO A 157 27.71 15.72 9.02
CA PRO A 157 26.75 15.57 10.12
C PRO A 157 25.98 16.87 10.43
N LYS A 158 26.63 18.04 10.29
CA LYS A 158 25.97 19.34 10.50
C LYS A 158 24.96 19.70 9.40
N LEU A 159 25.20 19.27 8.16
CA LEU A 159 24.26 19.47 7.06
C LEU A 159 23.12 18.47 7.18
N ALA A 160 23.42 17.21 7.51
CA ALA A 160 22.44 16.16 7.73
C ALA A 160 21.40 16.54 8.79
N ALA A 161 21.83 17.19 9.88
CA ALA A 161 20.95 17.68 10.95
C ALA A 161 19.94 18.74 10.51
N VAL A 162 20.20 19.43 9.38
CA VAL A 162 19.27 20.40 8.78
C VAL A 162 18.47 19.75 7.65
N PHE A 163 19.10 18.83 6.90
CA PHE A 163 18.53 18.22 5.71
C PHE A 163 17.42 17.20 6.02
N TRP A 164 17.72 16.19 6.84
CA TRP A 164 16.79 15.09 7.09
C TRP A 164 15.46 15.50 7.73
N PRO A 165 15.41 16.52 8.63
CA PRO A 165 14.13 17.03 9.10
C PRO A 165 13.23 17.57 7.97
N ALA A 166 13.80 18.20 6.94
CA ALA A 166 13.05 18.68 5.79
C ALA A 166 12.54 17.52 4.90
N VAL A 167 13.35 16.47 4.72
CA VAL A 167 12.92 15.25 4.03
C VAL A 167 11.76 14.58 4.77
N ALA A 168 11.85 14.49 6.09
CA ALA A 168 10.78 13.93 6.92
C ALA A 168 9.52 14.80 6.92
N GLU A 169 9.64 16.12 6.91
CA GLU A 169 8.50 17.02 6.75
C GLU A 169 7.76 16.76 5.43
N VAL A 170 8.48 16.66 4.31
CA VAL A 170 7.90 16.34 3.00
C VAL A 170 7.21 14.98 3.00
N ALA A 171 7.85 13.95 3.59
CA ALA A 171 7.28 12.61 3.68
C ALA A 171 6.00 12.57 4.53
N ARG A 172 5.97 13.25 5.68
CA ARG A 172 4.78 13.33 6.57
C ARG A 172 3.57 13.97 5.93
N HIS A 173 3.78 14.82 4.94
CA HIS A 173 2.72 15.45 4.17
C HIS A 173 2.40 14.68 2.87
N GLU A 174 2.93 13.47 2.70
CA GLU A 174 2.80 12.65 1.50
C GLU A 174 3.26 13.38 0.21
N LEU A 175 4.11 14.39 0.33
CA LEU A 175 4.60 15.22 -0.78
C LEU A 175 5.81 14.58 -1.47
N TYR A 176 5.79 13.26 -1.63
CA TYR A 176 6.90 12.45 -2.14
C TYR A 176 7.39 12.91 -3.52
N ILE A 177 6.53 13.54 -4.31
CA ILE A 177 6.87 14.12 -5.61
C ILE A 177 7.95 15.22 -5.51
N TRP A 178 8.15 15.86 -4.35
CA TRP A 178 9.19 16.87 -4.12
C TRP A 178 10.55 16.29 -3.76
N ILE A 179 10.60 15.03 -3.33
CA ILE A 179 11.82 14.37 -2.86
C ILE A 179 12.96 14.44 -3.88
N PRO A 180 12.77 14.19 -5.19
CA PRO A 180 13.89 14.22 -6.14
C PRO A 180 14.65 15.54 -6.16
N ASP A 181 13.93 16.67 -6.19
CA ASP A 181 14.54 18.00 -6.19
C ASP A 181 15.13 18.35 -4.82
N LEU A 182 14.44 17.98 -3.74
CA LEU A 182 14.92 18.15 -2.37
C LEU A 182 16.26 17.44 -2.15
N MET A 183 16.40 16.20 -2.63
CA MET A 183 17.62 15.39 -2.55
C MET A 183 18.78 15.96 -3.40
N ASN A 184 18.53 16.94 -4.28
CA ASN A 184 19.59 17.62 -5.01
C ASN A 184 20.14 18.86 -4.30
N LEU A 185 19.37 19.48 -3.40
CA LEU A 185 19.75 20.73 -2.71
C LEU A 185 21.06 20.68 -1.89
N PRO A 186 21.39 19.60 -1.14
CA PRO A 186 22.62 19.59 -0.35
C PRO A 186 23.90 19.51 -1.19
N LYS A 187 23.81 19.20 -2.49
CA LYS A 187 24.97 19.03 -3.37
C LYS A 187 25.71 20.37 -3.52
N GLY A 188 26.99 20.37 -3.15
CA GLY A 188 27.85 21.56 -3.26
C GLY A 188 27.61 22.64 -2.19
N VAL A 189 26.77 22.37 -1.18
CA VAL A 189 26.55 23.31 -0.07
C VAL A 189 27.58 23.06 1.03
N GLY A 190 28.29 24.11 1.45
CA GLY A 190 29.37 24.00 2.42
C GLY A 190 28.96 24.22 3.88
N ASN A 191 27.79 24.81 4.13
CA ASN A 191 27.38 25.18 5.49
C ASN A 191 25.86 25.03 5.75
N PRO A 192 25.45 24.81 7.02
CA PRO A 192 24.05 24.53 7.34
C PRO A 192 23.08 25.69 7.11
N VAL A 193 23.54 26.94 7.26
CA VAL A 193 22.68 28.14 7.10
C VAL A 193 22.28 28.32 5.64
N GLU A 194 23.24 28.16 4.73
CA GLU A 194 22.97 28.16 3.29
C GLU A 194 22.01 27.03 2.90
N LEU A 195 22.22 25.82 3.45
CA LEU A 195 21.33 24.69 3.18
C LEU A 195 19.91 24.95 3.68
N GLN A 196 19.76 25.46 4.91
CA GLN A 196 18.46 25.84 5.47
C GLN A 196 17.78 26.87 4.56
N THR A 197 18.49 27.91 4.14
CA THR A 197 17.93 28.96 3.26
C THR A 197 17.44 28.37 1.92
N LYS A 198 18.19 27.43 1.33
CA LYS A 198 17.79 26.73 0.10
C LYS A 198 16.57 25.84 0.30
N LEU A 199 16.54 25.07 1.40
CA LEU A 199 15.39 24.26 1.77
C LEU A 199 14.16 25.15 2.00
N ASP A 200 14.35 26.32 2.62
CA ASP A 200 13.27 27.26 2.92
C ASP A 200 12.62 27.82 1.67
N ALA A 201 13.45 28.30 0.74
CA ALA A 201 13.00 28.80 -0.53
C ALA A 201 12.29 27.71 -1.34
N PHE A 202 12.87 26.51 -1.40
CA PHE A 202 12.29 25.37 -2.11
C PHE A 202 10.91 24.99 -1.57
N MET A 203 10.77 24.84 -0.25
CA MET A 203 9.50 24.47 0.37
C MET A 203 8.43 25.55 0.16
N LEU A 204 8.79 26.83 0.35
CA LEU A 204 7.86 27.94 0.18
C LEU A 204 7.34 28.03 -1.26
N GLU A 205 8.24 27.99 -2.25
CA GLU A 205 7.87 28.01 -3.67
C GLU A 205 6.91 26.87 -4.03
N ASN A 206 7.21 25.66 -3.55
CA ASN A 206 6.39 24.49 -3.81
C ASN A 206 5.02 24.58 -3.14
N TYR A 207 4.93 25.03 -1.88
CA TYR A 207 3.65 25.25 -1.22
C TYR A 207 2.79 26.28 -1.98
N GLN A 208 3.37 27.42 -2.39
CA GLN A 208 2.66 28.43 -3.17
C GLN A 208 2.15 27.88 -4.50
N ARG A 209 3.01 27.17 -5.24
CA ARG A 209 2.68 26.57 -6.54
C ARG A 209 1.55 25.56 -6.41
N PHE A 210 1.69 24.57 -5.53
CA PHE A 210 0.70 23.51 -5.37
C PHE A 210 -0.62 24.04 -4.80
N ALA A 211 -0.58 24.98 -3.84
CA ALA A 211 -1.80 25.59 -3.32
C ALA A 211 -2.61 26.29 -4.42
N ARG A 212 -1.93 27.03 -5.30
CA ARG A 212 -2.56 27.67 -6.46
C ARG A 212 -3.16 26.64 -7.42
N GLU A 213 -2.41 25.60 -7.75
CA GLU A 213 -2.90 24.53 -8.64
C GLU A 213 -4.13 23.81 -8.06
N GLN A 214 -4.17 23.54 -6.75
CA GLN A 214 -5.35 22.96 -6.11
C GLN A 214 -6.54 23.92 -6.13
N PHE A 215 -6.29 25.22 -5.92
CA PHE A 215 -7.32 26.25 -5.99
C PHE A 215 -7.94 26.34 -7.40
N ASP A 216 -7.10 26.31 -8.44
CA ASP A 216 -7.50 26.34 -9.85
C ASP A 216 -8.29 25.08 -10.25
N ARG A 217 -8.13 23.98 -9.51
CA ARG A 217 -8.88 22.71 -9.68
C ARG A 217 -10.11 22.58 -8.77
N ASP A 218 -10.56 23.69 -8.17
CA ASP A 218 -11.69 23.74 -7.24
C ASP A 218 -11.54 22.87 -5.97
N ARG A 219 -10.30 22.56 -5.58
CA ARG A 219 -9.95 21.83 -4.34
C ARG A 219 -9.48 22.80 -3.25
N ALA A 220 -10.39 23.68 -2.83
CA ALA A 220 -10.10 24.77 -1.90
C ALA A 220 -9.69 24.29 -0.50
N ASP A 221 -10.15 23.11 -0.09
CA ASP A 221 -9.77 22.40 1.13
C ASP A 221 -8.29 22.00 1.12
N LEU A 222 -7.83 21.31 0.08
CA LEU A 222 -6.42 20.93 -0.07
C LEU A 222 -5.52 22.16 -0.26
N ALA A 223 -6.00 23.17 -1.00
CA ALA A 223 -5.28 24.43 -1.13
C ALA A 223 -5.06 25.11 0.22
N LEU A 224 -6.09 25.13 1.08
CA LEU A 224 -6.00 25.72 2.41
C LEU A 224 -5.00 24.97 3.29
N GLU A 225 -5.02 23.63 3.26
CA GLU A 225 -4.06 22.82 4.00
C GLU A 225 -2.60 23.14 3.59
N LEU A 226 -2.32 23.15 2.29
CA LEU A 226 -0.98 23.49 1.76
C LEU A 226 -0.55 24.91 2.17
N VAL A 227 -1.48 25.87 2.13
CA VAL A 227 -1.22 27.24 2.56
C VAL A 227 -0.91 27.31 4.04
N GLU A 228 -1.63 26.57 4.88
CA GLU A 228 -1.38 26.53 6.32
C GLU A 228 -0.02 25.92 6.66
N GLN A 229 0.42 24.87 5.95
CA GLN A 229 1.77 24.34 6.10
C GLN A 229 2.82 25.36 5.67
N GLY A 230 2.64 26.01 4.51
CA GLY A 230 3.55 27.07 4.05
C GLY A 230 3.65 28.24 5.03
N LEU A 231 2.54 28.67 5.63
CA LEU A 231 2.50 29.77 6.60
C LEU A 231 3.13 29.43 7.95
N LYS A 232 3.19 28.16 8.37
CA LYS A 232 3.99 27.78 9.56
C LYS A 232 5.47 28.12 9.36
N ARG A 233 5.92 28.06 8.12
CA ARG A 233 7.30 28.32 7.69
C ARG A 233 7.56 29.79 7.40
N ALA A 234 6.64 30.42 6.69
CA ALA A 234 6.72 31.83 6.32
C ALA A 234 5.42 32.57 6.72
N PRO A 235 5.23 32.91 8.01
CA PRO A 235 3.95 33.43 8.52
C PRO A 235 3.48 34.74 7.88
N ASN A 236 4.41 35.50 7.31
CA ASN A 236 4.16 36.81 6.70
C ASN A 236 4.27 36.78 5.17
N ASP A 237 4.27 35.59 4.54
CA ASP A 237 4.33 35.49 3.08
C ASP A 237 3.04 36.03 2.46
N ALA A 238 3.16 37.09 1.66
CA ALA A 238 2.02 37.81 1.11
C ALA A 238 1.16 36.95 0.18
N GLU A 239 1.79 36.05 -0.57
CA GLU A 239 1.11 35.19 -1.54
C GLU A 239 0.32 34.09 -0.84
N LEU A 240 0.91 33.42 0.16
CA LEU A 240 0.21 32.44 0.96
C LEU A 240 -0.96 33.07 1.76
N LEU A 241 -0.78 34.27 2.31
CA LEU A 241 -1.87 35.00 2.98
C LEU A 241 -3.01 35.34 2.01
N ARG A 242 -2.69 35.73 0.78
CA ARG A 242 -3.67 35.97 -0.28
C ARG A 242 -4.43 34.67 -0.61
N LEU A 243 -3.71 33.58 -0.91
CA LEU A 243 -4.28 32.27 -1.20
C LEU A 243 -5.16 31.75 -0.05
N LYS A 244 -4.77 31.97 1.22
CA LYS A 244 -5.57 31.62 2.39
C LYS A 244 -6.95 32.27 2.34
N SER A 245 -6.98 33.58 2.08
CA SER A 245 -8.23 34.36 2.04
C SER A 245 -9.16 33.94 0.89
N GLU A 246 -8.57 33.59 -0.26
CA GLU A 246 -9.29 33.13 -1.44
C GLU A 246 -9.86 31.72 -1.23
N ALA A 247 -9.03 30.79 -0.74
CA ALA A 247 -9.43 29.43 -0.43
C ALA A 247 -10.54 29.39 0.64
N ALA A 248 -10.44 30.21 1.70
CA ALA A 248 -11.45 30.29 2.75
C ALA A 248 -12.80 30.81 2.23
N THR A 249 -12.79 31.86 1.39
CA THR A 249 -14.00 32.37 0.74
C THR A 249 -14.67 31.30 -0.13
N LYS A 250 -13.88 30.61 -0.95
CA LYS A 250 -14.37 29.57 -1.88
C LYS A 250 -14.91 28.33 -1.14
N ALA A 251 -14.22 27.88 -0.09
CA ALA A 251 -14.67 26.78 0.75
C ALA A 251 -16.01 27.10 1.43
N LYS A 252 -16.17 28.32 1.94
CA LYS A 252 -17.43 28.79 2.55
C LYS A 252 -18.58 28.86 1.53
N ALA A 253 -18.30 29.28 0.30
CA ALA A 253 -19.30 29.34 -0.78
C ALA A 253 -19.82 27.96 -1.19
N LYS A 254 -19.00 26.91 -1.06
CA LYS A 254 -19.37 25.52 -1.36
C LYS A 254 -20.30 24.88 -0.30
N LEU A 255 -20.43 25.49 0.89
CA LEU A 255 -21.04 24.90 2.08
C LEU A 255 -22.56 25.12 2.30
N PRO A 256 -23.37 25.65 1.35
CA PRO A 256 -24.83 25.48 1.45
C PRO A 256 -25.54 25.24 0.09
N ALA A 257 -25.29 24.10 -0.55
CA ALA A 257 -26.17 23.58 -1.62
C ALA A 257 -26.69 22.17 -1.32
N ASP A 258 -25.92 21.33 -0.63
CA ASP A 258 -26.31 19.93 -0.36
C ASP A 258 -27.13 19.73 0.93
N SER A 259 -27.17 20.72 1.83
CA SER A 259 -27.90 20.64 3.10
C SER A 259 -29.37 21.08 3.03
N ALA A 260 -29.86 21.49 1.85
CA ALA A 260 -31.24 21.96 1.66
C ALA A 260 -32.20 20.91 1.06
N ASN A 261 -31.74 19.70 0.77
CA ASN A 261 -32.54 18.61 0.17
C ASN A 261 -32.59 17.32 1.02
N SER A 262 -32.38 17.42 2.33
CA SER A 262 -32.57 16.30 3.28
C SER A 262 -33.73 16.58 4.23
#